data_AF-A0AA37P671-F1
#
_entry.id   AF-A0AA37P671-F1
#
_cell.length_a   1.000
_cell.length_b   1.000
_cell.length_c   1.000
_cell.angle_alpha   90.00
_cell.angle_beta   90.00
_cell.angle_gamma   90.00
#
_symmetry.space_group_name_H-M   'P 1'
#
loop_
_entity.id
_entity.type
_entity.pdbx_description
1 polymer ?
#
loop_
_entity_poly.entity_id
_entity_poly.type
_entity_poly.pdbx_seq_one_letter_code
_entity_poly.pdbx_strand_id
1 'polypeptide(L)'
;MSLKPWQPQVVHDQLLEVGTSTSDVDATKFNYLEFRDAGRVRNVTVFADLLTKLRAAQGVEGCSFHLVSGQHVQSGDVATVLVAVGRPNEPTFGIDMKARGSQDTVAHIEKARKMGKLMHWGGIAMIIIGIPLILVFVGILIIGGGVILRRTGKNMVRGMQYQLDMLEQCSATLKRIPGVRLV
;
A
#
# COMPACT_ATOMS: atom_id res chain seq x y z
N MET A 1 -16.40 4.13 1.98
CA MET A 1 -15.69 3.97 0.70
C MET A 1 -15.25 2.51 0.60
N SER A 2 -15.54 1.84 -0.51
CA SER A 2 -15.03 0.49 -0.77
C SER A 2 -13.70 0.62 -1.50
N LEU A 3 -12.59 0.29 -0.86
CA LEU A 3 -11.28 0.31 -1.50
C LEU A 3 -11.22 -0.80 -2.55
N LYS A 4 -10.77 -0.47 -3.77
CA LYS A 4 -10.49 -1.47 -4.79
C LYS A 4 -9.28 -2.31 -4.36
N PRO A 5 -9.29 -3.64 -4.55
CA PRO A 5 -8.15 -4.49 -4.21
C PRO A 5 -6.93 -4.08 -5.03
N TRP A 6 -5.73 -4.29 -4.45
CA TRP A 6 -4.47 -4.10 -5.17
C TRP A 6 -4.38 -5.10 -6.33
N GLN A 7 -4.05 -4.61 -7.52
CA GLN A 7 -3.95 -5.39 -8.74
C GLN A 7 -2.53 -5.30 -9.30
N PRO A 8 -1.86 -6.44 -9.52
CA PRO A 8 -0.57 -6.46 -10.21
C PRO A 8 -0.78 -6.19 -11.71
N GLN A 9 0.13 -5.41 -12.28
CA GLN A 9 0.19 -5.09 -13.70
C GLN A 9 1.63 -5.22 -14.16
N VAL A 10 1.84 -5.86 -15.31
CA VAL A 10 3.15 -5.91 -15.96
C VAL A 10 3.06 -5.14 -17.27
N VAL A 11 3.94 -4.17 -17.45
CA VAL A 11 4.04 -3.36 -18.67
C VAL A 11 5.33 -3.74 -19.37
N HIS A 12 5.22 -4.27 -20.59
CA HIS A 12 6.35 -4.54 -21.46
C HIS A 12 6.41 -3.45 -22.53
N ASP A 13 7.24 -2.43 -22.31
CA ASP A 13 7.20 -1.21 -23.12
C ASP A 13 8.51 -0.41 -23.00
N GLN A 14 8.59 0.71 -23.73
CA GLN A 14 9.58 1.76 -23.54
C GLN A 14 9.03 2.82 -22.59
N LEU A 15 9.79 3.13 -21.54
CA LEU A 15 9.52 4.28 -20.67
C LEU A 15 10.00 5.56 -21.36
N LEU A 16 9.08 6.44 -21.74
CA LEU A 16 9.39 7.71 -22.41
C LEU A 16 9.73 8.81 -21.40
N GLU A 17 8.85 8.99 -20.42
CA GLU A 17 8.93 10.12 -19.50
C GLU A 17 8.63 9.69 -18.06
N VAL A 18 9.33 10.34 -17.13
CA VAL A 18 9.08 10.26 -15.70
C VAL A 18 8.63 11.65 -15.26
N GLY A 19 7.38 11.77 -14.82
CA GLY A 19 6.78 13.04 -14.44
C GLY A 19 7.41 13.68 -13.19
N THR A 20 6.88 14.84 -12.79
CA THR A 20 7.34 15.55 -11.59
C THR A 20 7.22 14.69 -10.33
N SER A 21 8.17 14.85 -9.42
CA SER A 21 8.24 14.02 -8.22
C SER A 21 8.28 14.79 -6.92
N THR A 22 7.70 14.19 -5.88
CA THR A 22 7.97 14.55 -4.49
C THR A 22 8.88 13.47 -3.90
N SER A 23 10.09 13.87 -3.50
CA SER A 23 11.07 12.99 -2.87
C SER A 23 10.81 12.86 -1.37
N ASP A 24 10.95 11.65 -0.86
CA ASP A 24 11.05 11.30 0.56
C ASP A 24 12.38 10.56 0.78
N VAL A 25 12.76 10.30 2.02
CA VAL A 25 14.06 9.70 2.39
C VAL A 25 14.23 8.30 1.77
N ASP A 26 13.15 7.50 1.72
CA ASP A 26 13.21 6.10 1.29
C ASP A 26 12.57 5.81 -0.08
N ALA A 27 11.79 6.76 -0.61
CA ALA A 27 11.05 6.60 -1.86
C ALA A 27 10.76 7.93 -2.54
N THR A 28 10.57 7.88 -3.84
CA THR A 28 10.19 9.03 -4.67
C THR A 28 8.82 8.77 -5.27
N LYS A 29 7.89 9.69 -5.05
CA LYS A 29 6.54 9.64 -5.62
C LYS A 29 6.49 10.48 -6.89
N PHE A 30 6.27 9.83 -8.03
CA PHE A 30 6.09 10.47 -9.32
C PHE A 30 4.61 10.68 -9.63
N ASN A 31 4.27 11.85 -10.19
CA ASN A 31 2.90 12.12 -10.64
C ASN A 31 2.49 11.17 -11.77
N TYR A 32 3.42 10.77 -12.65
CA TYR A 32 3.20 9.74 -13.66
C TYR A 32 4.51 9.10 -14.16
N LEU A 33 4.37 7.93 -14.76
CA LEU A 33 5.30 7.33 -15.71
C LEU A 33 4.58 7.22 -17.06
N GLU A 34 5.22 7.68 -18.14
CA GLU A 34 4.66 7.62 -19.49
C GLU A 34 5.37 6.54 -20.30
N PHE A 35 4.60 5.56 -20.75
CA PHE A 35 5.05 4.48 -21.61
C PHE A 35 4.55 4.71 -23.03
N ARG A 36 5.31 4.23 -24.03
CA ARG A 36 5.00 4.47 -25.45
C ARG A 36 3.62 3.94 -25.85
N ASP A 37 3.32 2.69 -25.54
CA ASP A 37 2.09 2.00 -25.96
C ASP A 37 1.08 1.87 -24.81
N ALA A 38 1.57 1.63 -23.59
CA ALA A 38 0.72 1.50 -22.39
C ALA A 38 0.21 2.84 -21.84
N GLY A 39 0.72 3.96 -22.35
CA GLY A 39 0.32 5.31 -21.95
C GLY A 39 0.76 5.69 -20.55
N ARG A 40 0.02 6.60 -19.90
CA ARG A 40 0.40 7.18 -18.60
C ARG A 40 -0.13 6.40 -17.42
N VAL A 41 0.78 5.91 -16.58
CA VAL A 41 0.48 5.37 -15.24
C VAL A 41 0.70 6.46 -14.20
N ARG A 42 -0.31 6.77 -13.40
CA ARG A 42 -0.30 7.91 -12.45
C ARG A 42 0.10 7.49 -11.04
N ASN A 43 0.57 8.47 -10.26
CA ASN A 43 0.85 8.36 -8.82
C ASN A 43 1.73 7.14 -8.48
N VAL A 44 2.89 7.07 -9.14
CA VAL A 44 3.81 5.93 -9.04
C VAL A 44 4.84 6.18 -7.96
N THR A 45 4.85 5.33 -6.93
CA THR A 45 5.87 5.32 -5.90
C THR A 45 7.00 4.39 -6.33
N VAL A 46 8.22 4.90 -6.30
CA VAL A 46 9.44 4.18 -6.66
C VAL A 46 10.40 4.29 -5.51
N PHE A 47 10.88 3.16 -5.02
CA PHE A 47 11.87 3.15 -3.94
C PHE A 47 13.25 3.58 -4.44
N ALA A 48 14.03 4.18 -3.55
CA ALA A 48 15.35 4.73 -3.88
C ALA A 48 16.25 3.72 -4.62
N ASP A 49 16.24 2.45 -4.23
CA ASP A 49 17.12 1.42 -4.80
C ASP A 49 16.70 1.01 -6.22
N LEU A 50 15.40 1.13 -6.53
CA LEU A 50 14.89 0.93 -7.89
C LEU A 50 14.95 2.19 -8.74
N LEU A 51 15.11 3.37 -8.13
CA LEU A 51 15.10 4.65 -8.85
C LEU A 51 16.20 4.71 -9.90
N THR A 52 17.43 4.31 -9.55
CA THR A 52 18.55 4.27 -10.50
C THR A 52 18.30 3.29 -11.64
N LYS A 53 17.64 2.15 -11.36
CA LYS A 53 17.30 1.14 -12.37
C LYS A 53 16.19 1.63 -13.31
N LEU A 54 15.18 2.30 -12.77
CA LEU A 54 14.12 2.93 -13.54
C LEU A 54 14.68 4.00 -14.48
N ARG A 55 15.56 4.87 -13.98
CA ARG A 55 16.22 5.90 -14.80
C ARG A 55 17.08 5.29 -15.91
N ALA A 56 17.77 4.19 -15.63
CA ALA A 56 18.56 3.46 -16.61
C ALA A 56 17.71 2.71 -17.66
N ALA A 57 16.42 2.51 -17.40
CA ALA A 57 15.46 1.91 -18.34
C ALA A 57 14.71 2.97 -19.18
N GLN A 58 14.86 4.26 -18.87
CA GLN A 58 14.22 5.34 -19.63
C GLN A 58 14.80 5.39 -21.05
N GLY A 59 13.92 5.43 -22.06
CA GLY A 59 14.29 5.41 -23.48
C GLY A 59 14.72 4.04 -24.01
N VAL A 60 14.72 2.98 -23.19
CA VAL A 60 15.09 1.62 -23.63
C VAL A 60 13.83 0.84 -24.02
N GLU A 61 13.78 0.33 -25.24
CA GLU A 61 12.65 -0.46 -25.74
C GLU A 61 12.64 -1.86 -25.12
N GLY A 62 11.44 -2.47 -25.00
CA GLY A 62 11.30 -3.85 -24.51
C GLY A 62 11.60 -4.05 -23.02
N CYS A 63 11.55 -3.01 -22.21
CA CYS A 63 11.71 -3.12 -20.77
C CYS A 63 10.46 -3.72 -20.13
N SER A 64 10.62 -4.42 -19.00
CA SER A 64 9.52 -4.94 -18.19
C SER A 64 9.37 -4.15 -16.89
N PHE A 65 8.21 -3.56 -16.66
CA PHE A 65 7.88 -2.80 -15.46
C PHE A 65 6.77 -3.53 -14.70
N HIS A 66 7.07 -3.93 -13.47
CA HIS A 66 6.13 -4.65 -12.61
C HIS A 66 5.55 -3.66 -11.60
N LEU A 67 4.27 -3.35 -11.77
CA LEU A 67 3.54 -2.35 -11.02
C LEU A 67 2.44 -3.02 -10.19
N VAL A 68 2.13 -2.46 -9.03
CA VAL A 68 0.99 -2.87 -8.21
C VAL A 68 0.13 -1.63 -7.97
N SER A 69 -1.09 -1.65 -8.51
CA SER A 69 -2.00 -0.50 -8.51
C SER A 69 -3.18 -0.73 -7.57
N GLY A 70 -3.56 0.29 -6.84
CA GLY A 70 -4.65 0.26 -5.86
C GLY A 70 -5.13 1.67 -5.54
N GLN A 71 -5.56 1.89 -4.31
CA GLN A 71 -6.10 3.18 -3.87
C GLN A 71 -5.46 3.63 -2.55
N HIS A 72 -5.20 4.93 -2.43
CA HIS A 72 -4.74 5.50 -1.17
C HIS A 72 -5.86 5.42 -0.11
N VAL A 73 -5.54 4.89 1.08
CA VAL A 73 -6.54 4.56 2.11
C VAL A 73 -7.32 5.79 2.59
N GLN A 74 -6.69 6.96 2.62
CA GLN A 74 -7.30 8.19 3.14
C GLN A 74 -8.03 9.01 2.07
N SER A 75 -7.45 9.13 0.87
CA SER A 75 -8.00 9.98 -0.20
C SER A 75 -8.82 9.22 -1.23
N GLY A 76 -8.64 7.90 -1.34
CA GLY A 76 -9.29 7.07 -2.36
C GLY A 76 -8.70 7.22 -3.77
N ASP A 77 -7.69 8.08 -3.93
CA ASP A 77 -7.00 8.30 -5.21
C ASP A 77 -6.26 7.05 -5.66
N VAL A 78 -6.04 6.93 -6.96
CA VAL A 78 -5.20 5.87 -7.53
C VAL A 78 -3.79 5.98 -6.95
N ALA A 79 -3.25 4.86 -6.49
CA ALA A 79 -1.88 4.75 -6.03
C ALA A 79 -1.24 3.55 -6.73
N THR A 80 -0.04 3.74 -7.27
CA THR A 80 0.70 2.67 -7.93
C THR A 80 2.09 2.57 -7.31
N VAL A 81 2.59 1.35 -7.16
CA VAL A 81 3.94 1.08 -6.66
C VAL A 81 4.72 0.32 -7.72
N LEU A 82 5.94 0.76 -8.00
CA LEU A 82 6.88 0.03 -8.84
C LEU A 82 7.63 -1.00 -8.00
N VAL A 83 7.44 -2.27 -8.35
CA VAL A 83 7.96 -3.42 -7.61
C VAL A 83 9.21 -4.01 -8.26
N ALA A 84 9.30 -3.97 -9.59
CA ALA A 84 10.49 -4.42 -10.30
C ALA A 84 10.63 -3.77 -11.68
N VAL A 85 11.88 -3.69 -12.16
CA VAL A 85 12.27 -3.18 -13.48
C VAL A 85 13.26 -4.16 -14.11
N GLY A 86 12.96 -4.60 -15.32
CA GLY A 86 13.86 -5.41 -16.16
C GLY A 86 14.16 -4.69 -17.46
N ARG A 87 15.42 -4.76 -17.90
CA ARG A 87 15.85 -4.30 -19.22
C ARG A 87 16.05 -5.51 -20.14
N PRO A 88 15.94 -5.35 -21.47
CA PRO A 88 16.26 -6.43 -22.40
C PRO A 88 17.69 -6.94 -22.16
N ASN A 89 17.85 -8.26 -22.14
CA ASN A 89 19.15 -8.94 -21.95
C ASN A 89 19.87 -8.65 -20.63
N GLU A 90 19.17 -8.09 -19.64
CA GLU A 90 19.71 -7.79 -18.32
C GLU A 90 18.89 -8.44 -17.21
N PRO A 91 19.47 -8.61 -16.01
CA PRO A 91 18.70 -9.11 -14.88
C PRO A 91 17.58 -8.12 -14.49
N THR A 92 16.41 -8.65 -14.18
CA THR A 92 15.32 -7.89 -13.58
C THR A 92 15.66 -7.58 -12.13
N PHE A 93 15.58 -6.31 -11.74
CA PHE A 93 15.78 -5.86 -10.37
C PHE A 93 14.43 -5.61 -9.71
N GLY A 94 14.24 -6.13 -8.50
CA GLY A 94 13.01 -5.99 -7.75
C GLY A 94 13.27 -5.59 -6.31
N ILE A 95 12.27 -5.01 -5.66
CA ILE A 95 12.37 -4.63 -4.25
C ILE A 95 11.44 -5.48 -3.39
N ASP A 96 11.99 -6.20 -2.42
CA ASP A 96 11.17 -6.87 -1.42
C ASP A 96 10.74 -5.88 -0.33
N MET A 97 9.55 -5.30 -0.54
CA MET A 97 8.95 -4.37 0.43
C MET A 97 8.68 -5.00 1.79
N LYS A 98 8.55 -6.33 1.88
CA LYS A 98 8.35 -7.03 3.15
C LYS A 98 9.65 -7.20 3.92
N ALA A 99 10.77 -7.38 3.22
CA ALA A 99 12.10 -7.41 3.83
C ALA A 99 12.60 -6.01 4.20
N ARG A 100 12.26 -4.99 3.41
CA ARG A 100 12.67 -3.58 3.64
C ARG A 100 11.78 -2.84 4.64
N GLY A 101 10.47 -3.12 4.67
CA GLY A 101 9.65 -2.69 5.79
C GLY A 101 10.20 -3.34 7.05
N SER A 102 10.79 -2.56 7.95
CA SER A 102 11.34 -3.07 9.21
C SER A 102 10.35 -4.09 9.80
N GLN A 103 10.87 -5.19 10.37
CA GLN A 103 10.05 -6.07 11.19
C GLN A 103 9.25 -5.25 12.20
N ASP A 104 9.78 -4.11 12.65
CA ASP A 104 9.08 -3.13 13.47
C ASP A 104 7.92 -2.44 12.74
N THR A 105 8.04 -2.01 11.49
CA THR A 105 6.93 -1.39 10.74
C THR A 105 5.80 -2.39 10.49
N VAL A 106 6.12 -3.62 10.11
CA VAL A 106 5.14 -4.70 9.95
C VAL A 106 4.54 -5.06 11.31
N ALA A 107 5.36 -5.19 12.35
CA ALA A 107 4.90 -5.42 13.72
C ALA A 107 4.09 -4.24 14.28
N HIS A 108 4.38 -3.00 13.89
CA HIS A 108 3.64 -1.80 14.24
C HIS A 108 2.30 -1.80 13.53
N ILE A 109 2.23 -2.15 12.25
CA ILE A 109 0.97 -2.33 11.51
C ILE A 109 0.15 -3.46 12.14
N GLU A 110 0.76 -4.58 12.52
CA GLU A 110 0.07 -5.69 13.20
C GLU A 110 -0.35 -5.33 14.62
N LYS A 111 0.49 -4.65 15.39
CA LYS A 111 0.20 -4.17 16.75
C LYS A 111 -0.91 -3.14 16.71
N ALA A 112 -0.90 -2.25 15.73
CA ALA A 112 -1.93 -1.26 15.54
C ALA A 112 -3.23 -1.89 15.00
N ARG A 113 -3.16 -2.98 14.22
CA ARG A 113 -4.33 -3.82 13.87
C ARG A 113 -4.89 -4.51 15.11
N LYS A 114 -4.05 -5.07 15.98
CA LYS A 114 -4.44 -5.67 17.26
C LYS A 114 -5.08 -4.62 18.17
N MET A 115 -4.51 -3.42 18.24
CA MET A 115 -5.04 -2.30 19.01
C MET A 115 -6.38 -1.79 18.44
N GLY A 116 -6.52 -1.70 17.12
CA GLY A 116 -7.78 -1.39 16.46
C GLY A 116 -8.86 -2.46 16.70
N LYS A 117 -8.49 -3.75 16.75
CA LYS A 117 -9.37 -4.83 17.20
C LYS A 117 -9.75 -4.63 18.67
N LEU A 118 -8.79 -4.29 19.54
CA LEU A 118 -9.04 -4.06 20.96
C LEU A 118 -10.02 -2.88 21.18
N MET A 119 -9.85 -1.77 20.45
CA MET A 119 -10.80 -0.66 20.48
C MET A 119 -12.18 -1.03 19.92
N HIS A 120 -12.23 -1.89 18.90
CA HIS A 120 -13.49 -2.39 18.36
C HIS A 120 -14.25 -3.24 19.39
N TRP A 121 -13.57 -4.19 20.02
CA TRP A 121 -14.13 -5.03 21.07
C TRP A 121 -14.43 -4.24 22.35
N GLY A 122 -13.58 -3.29 22.72
CA GLY A 122 -13.81 -2.36 23.83
C GLY A 122 -15.01 -1.45 23.61
N GLY A 123 -15.22 -0.96 22.38
CA GLY A 123 -16.42 -0.23 22.00
C GLY A 123 -17.68 -1.10 22.05
N ILE A 124 -17.60 -2.36 21.62
CA ILE A 124 -18.70 -3.34 21.76
C ILE A 124 -18.99 -3.61 23.24
N ALA A 125 -17.96 -3.82 24.07
CA ALA A 125 -18.10 -4.04 25.50
C ALA A 125 -18.71 -2.83 26.22
N MET A 126 -18.29 -1.60 25.88
CA MET A 126 -18.90 -0.37 26.40
C MET A 126 -20.38 -0.23 26.01
N ILE A 127 -20.76 -0.66 24.81
CA ILE A 127 -22.17 -0.68 24.39
C ILE A 127 -22.93 -1.75 25.19
N ILE A 128 -22.39 -2.96 25.32
CA ILE A 128 -23.06 -4.07 26.03
C ILE A 128 -23.18 -3.83 27.53
N ILE A 129 -22.15 -3.25 28.18
CA ILE A 129 -22.15 -2.89 29.61
C ILE A 129 -22.91 -1.57 29.84
N GLY A 130 -22.87 -0.66 28.86
CA GLY A 130 -23.66 0.56 28.86
C GLY A 130 -25.16 0.26 28.86
N ILE A 131 -25.63 -0.73 28.09
CA ILE A 131 -27.06 -1.11 28.01
C ILE A 131 -27.72 -1.37 29.39
N PRO A 132 -27.15 -2.18 30.30
CA PRO A 132 -27.68 -2.34 31.65
C PRO A 132 -27.45 -1.12 32.56
N LEU A 133 -26.40 -0.32 32.36
CA LEU A 133 -26.16 0.91 33.14
C LEU A 133 -27.09 2.08 32.75
N ILE A 134 -27.58 2.11 31.50
CA ILE A 134 -28.57 3.08 30.98
C ILE A 134 -29.89 2.99 31.75
N LEU A 135 -30.28 1.80 32.19
CA LEU A 135 -31.49 1.59 32.99
C LEU A 135 -31.43 2.27 34.36
N VAL A 136 -30.24 2.68 34.81
CA VAL A 136 -30.00 3.07 36.20
C VAL A 136 -29.71 4.56 36.35
N PHE A 137 -28.82 5.23 35.59
CA PHE A 137 -28.55 6.67 35.91
C PHE A 137 -28.23 7.66 34.76
N VAL A 138 -27.28 7.46 33.83
CA VAL A 138 -26.94 8.49 32.81
C VAL A 138 -26.27 7.82 31.61
N GLY A 139 -26.97 7.64 30.49
CA GLY A 139 -26.58 6.64 29.47
C GLY A 139 -26.19 7.10 28.06
N ILE A 140 -26.48 8.34 27.65
CA ILE A 140 -26.41 8.69 26.21
C ILE A 140 -24.97 8.93 25.72
N LEU A 141 -24.10 9.52 26.55
CA LEU A 141 -22.70 9.85 26.18
C LEU A 141 -21.80 8.61 26.04
N ILE A 142 -22.00 7.58 26.87
CA ILE A 142 -21.18 6.36 26.89
C ILE A 142 -21.43 5.51 25.64
N ILE A 143 -22.69 5.40 25.20
CA ILE A 143 -23.04 4.71 23.95
C ILE A 143 -22.46 5.46 22.75
N GLY A 144 -22.57 6.80 22.72
CA GLY A 144 -21.99 7.63 21.66
C GLY A 144 -20.48 7.42 21.53
N GLY A 145 -19.76 7.46 22.66
CA GLY A 145 -18.32 7.16 22.72
C GLY A 145 -17.99 5.74 22.27
N GLY A 146 -18.75 4.74 22.70
CA GLY A 146 -18.57 3.34 22.29
C GLY A 146 -18.78 3.10 20.80
N VAL A 147 -19.79 3.75 20.19
CA VAL A 147 -20.05 3.69 18.74
C VAL A 147 -18.92 4.35 17.95
N ILE A 148 -18.40 5.50 18.40
CA ILE A 148 -17.26 6.17 17.78
C ILE A 148 -16.01 5.28 17.87
N LEU A 149 -15.67 4.76 19.05
CA LEU A 149 -14.53 3.84 19.24
C LEU A 149 -14.64 2.60 18.32
N ARG A 150 -15.84 2.03 18.24
CA ARG A 150 -16.12 0.87 17.39
C ARG A 150 -15.90 1.17 15.91
N ARG A 151 -16.37 2.33 15.43
CA ARG A 151 -16.21 2.78 14.03
C ARG A 151 -14.74 3.09 13.71
N THR A 152 -14.06 3.81 14.60
CA THR A 152 -12.63 4.14 14.45
C THR A 152 -11.76 2.88 14.42
N GLY A 153 -11.96 1.96 15.36
CA GLY A 153 -11.24 0.68 15.40
C GLY A 153 -11.50 -0.17 14.14
N LYS A 154 -12.75 -0.23 13.67
CA LYS A 154 -13.11 -0.96 12.43
C LYS A 154 -12.42 -0.37 11.19
N ASN A 155 -12.36 0.96 11.08
CA ASN A 155 -11.73 1.64 9.95
C ASN A 155 -10.20 1.48 9.98
N MET A 156 -9.59 1.57 11.17
CA MET A 156 -8.16 1.35 11.38
C MET A 156 -7.74 -0.08 11.00
N VAL A 157 -8.48 -1.09 11.46
CA VAL A 157 -8.23 -2.50 11.12
C VAL A 157 -8.34 -2.72 9.60
N ARG A 158 -9.33 -2.12 8.94
CA ARG A 158 -9.51 -2.23 7.49
C ARG A 158 -8.36 -1.57 6.72
N GLY A 159 -7.96 -0.36 7.10
CA GLY A 159 -6.84 0.34 6.47
C GLY A 159 -5.53 -0.43 6.60
N MET A 160 -5.26 -1.01 7.78
CA MET A 160 -4.06 -1.81 8.02
C MET A 160 -4.08 -3.14 7.28
N GLN A 161 -5.24 -3.82 7.21
CA GLN A 161 -5.37 -5.00 6.37
C GLN A 161 -5.07 -4.67 4.90
N TYR A 162 -5.60 -3.56 4.40
CA TYR A 162 -5.38 -3.13 3.02
C TYR A 162 -3.90 -2.83 2.70
N GLN A 163 -3.14 -2.33 3.67
CA GLN A 163 -1.69 -2.15 3.55
C GLN A 163 -0.93 -3.50 3.58
N LEU A 164 -1.37 -4.45 4.39
CA LEU A 164 -0.80 -5.81 4.38
C LEU A 164 -1.06 -6.51 3.05
N ASP A 165 -2.28 -6.39 2.51
CA ASP A 165 -2.65 -6.95 1.21
C ASP A 165 -1.77 -6.37 0.08
N MET A 166 -1.42 -5.07 0.15
CA MET A 166 -0.46 -4.45 -0.76
C MET A 166 0.91 -5.13 -0.72
N LEU A 167 1.47 -5.32 0.48
CA LEU A 167 2.78 -5.94 0.69
C LEU A 167 2.79 -7.39 0.20
N GLU A 168 1.70 -8.11 0.46
CA GLU A 168 1.52 -9.49 -0.01
C GLU A 168 1.48 -9.56 -1.54
N GLN A 169 0.75 -8.64 -2.20
CA GLN A 169 0.72 -8.56 -3.66
C GLN A 169 2.09 -8.19 -4.26
N CYS A 170 2.84 -7.30 -3.62
CA CYS A 170 4.21 -6.97 -4.07
C CYS A 170 5.13 -8.19 -3.98
N SER A 171 5.11 -8.90 -2.85
CA SER A 171 5.89 -10.13 -2.66
C SER A 171 5.47 -11.23 -3.64
N ALA A 172 4.17 -11.42 -3.86
CA ALA A 172 3.64 -12.37 -4.83
C ALA A 172 4.06 -12.02 -6.27
N THR A 173 4.11 -10.73 -6.61
CA THR A 173 4.56 -10.26 -7.92
C THR A 173 6.04 -10.58 -8.13
N LEU A 174 6.91 -10.31 -7.15
CA LEU A 174 8.33 -10.64 -7.23
C LEU A 174 8.58 -12.13 -7.41
N LYS A 175 7.86 -12.99 -6.67
CA LYS A 175 8.00 -14.45 -6.76
C LYS A 175 7.66 -15.00 -8.15
N ARG A 176 6.89 -14.27 -8.96
CA ARG A 176 6.54 -14.66 -10.33
C ARG A 176 7.60 -14.27 -11.36
N ILE A 177 8.60 -13.46 -10.98
CA ILE A 177 9.65 -13.00 -11.89
C ILE A 177 10.83 -13.98 -11.80
N PRO A 178 11.11 -14.77 -12.85
CA PRO A 178 12.23 -15.69 -12.84
C PRO A 178 13.56 -14.93 -12.80
N GLY A 179 14.45 -15.29 -11.86
CA GLY A 179 15.79 -14.72 -11.77
C GLY A 179 15.86 -13.26 -11.27
N VAL A 180 14.81 -12.77 -10.60
CA VAL A 180 14.80 -11.41 -10.04
C VAL A 180 15.94 -11.22 -9.03
N ARG A 181 16.68 -10.12 -9.18
CA ARG A 181 17.70 -9.68 -8.23
C ARG A 181 17.07 -8.69 -7.26
N LEU A 182 17.06 -9.04 -5.99
CA LEU A 182 16.57 -8.15 -4.95
C LEU A 182 17.60 -7.04 -4.70
N VAL A 183 17.12 -5.80 -4.68
CA VAL A 183 17.91 -4.60 -4.34
C VAL A 183 17.35 -3.95 -3.10
#